data_AF-A0AAP4BVZ9-F1
#
_entry.id   AF-A0AAP4BVZ9-F1
#
_cell.length_a   1.000
_cell.length_b   1.000
_cell.length_c   1.000
_cell.angle_alpha   90.00
_cell.angle_beta   90.00
_cell.angle_gamma   90.00
#
_symmetry.space_group_name_H-M   'P 1'
#
loop_
_entity.id
_entity.type
_entity.pdbx_description
1 polymer ?
#
loop_
_entity_poly.entity_id
_entity_poly.type
_entity_poly.pdbx_seq_one_letter_code
_entity_poly.pdbx_strand_id
1 'polypeptide(L)'
;MTADTRKAGEPLDYDTNTDPDYDSDGEAEGEVPVVFYATNTPDNPIAAAGAHARKNSWFFYQSLLPDLDDDVDLTLTSLAKDLGLTYSTLSGIIRAHFRMQELPLVAATNMEQWILDTPRLRVIDREIERIGDNHDHIGLVDAALADFLTPTAPCQHVPTVADIRRFIRDFIDTHNLTDDDTDEVEPTLNVSVHNNRATISLTCDKATAAIIARHIDSQADNNQCGAGEALIQLILDDTHTGLTPGK
;
A
#
# COMPACT_ATOMS: atom_id res chain seq x y z
N MET A 1 -29.22 -36.93 -24.95
CA MET A 1 -30.15 -35.86 -24.53
C MET A 1 -30.63 -36.19 -23.13
N THR A 2 -30.09 -35.49 -22.14
CA THR A 2 -30.77 -35.12 -20.88
C THR A 2 -29.85 -34.09 -20.23
N ALA A 3 -30.25 -32.83 -20.34
CA ALA A 3 -29.56 -31.68 -19.77
C ALA A 3 -29.92 -31.60 -18.29
N ASP A 4 -28.93 -31.65 -17.39
CA ASP A 4 -29.15 -31.30 -16.00
C ASP A 4 -28.94 -29.78 -15.88
N THR A 5 -30.04 -29.08 -15.67
CA THR A 5 -30.08 -27.61 -15.54
C THR A 5 -30.36 -27.29 -14.09
N ARG A 6 -29.29 -27.15 -13.28
CA ARG A 6 -29.42 -26.49 -11.98
C ARG A 6 -29.33 -24.98 -12.16
N LYS A 7 -30.35 -24.25 -11.69
CA LYS A 7 -30.35 -22.80 -11.60
C LYS A 7 -29.62 -22.37 -10.32
N ALA A 8 -28.83 -21.31 -10.42
CA ALA A 8 -28.17 -20.71 -9.26
C ALA A 8 -29.21 -20.06 -8.32
N GLY A 9 -29.19 -20.42 -7.03
CA GLY A 9 -29.96 -19.74 -5.98
C GLY A 9 -30.87 -20.61 -5.10
N GLU A 10 -30.84 -21.93 -5.18
CA GLU A 10 -31.59 -22.78 -4.23
C GLU A 10 -30.81 -22.99 -2.92
N PRO A 11 -31.45 -22.85 -1.74
CA PRO A 11 -30.82 -23.14 -0.45
C PRO A 11 -30.57 -24.64 -0.29
N LEU A 12 -29.41 -25.00 0.27
CA LEU A 12 -29.05 -26.39 0.57
C LEU A 12 -29.86 -26.87 1.78
N ASP A 13 -30.70 -27.88 1.56
CA ASP A 13 -31.45 -28.60 2.61
C ASP A 13 -30.51 -29.59 3.30
N TYR A 14 -30.17 -29.32 4.56
CA TYR A 14 -29.34 -30.19 5.40
C TYR A 14 -30.25 -31.00 6.34
N ASP A 15 -30.99 -31.97 5.81
CA ASP A 15 -31.70 -32.92 6.67
C ASP A 15 -31.03 -34.29 6.58
N THR A 16 -30.10 -34.53 7.51
CA THR A 16 -29.53 -35.87 7.76
C THR A 16 -29.72 -36.23 9.22
N ASN A 17 -30.94 -36.67 9.54
CA ASN A 17 -31.22 -37.46 10.72
C ASN A 17 -31.12 -38.95 10.36
N THR A 18 -29.97 -39.57 10.63
CA THR A 18 -29.91 -41.00 10.97
C THR A 18 -28.71 -41.27 11.88
N ASP A 19 -29.01 -41.63 13.12
CA ASP A 19 -28.19 -42.44 14.02
C ASP A 19 -29.14 -43.57 14.49
N PRO A 20 -28.70 -44.79 14.86
CA PRO A 20 -27.51 -45.06 15.67
C PRO A 20 -26.65 -46.27 15.22
N ASP A 21 -25.40 -46.32 15.68
CA ASP A 21 -24.86 -47.47 16.43
C ASP A 21 -23.44 -47.13 16.92
N TYR A 22 -23.35 -46.84 18.23
CA TYR A 22 -22.16 -46.41 18.95
C TYR A 22 -21.56 -47.61 19.69
N ASP A 23 -20.39 -48.07 19.27
CA ASP A 23 -19.43 -48.77 20.14
C ASP A 23 -18.07 -48.88 19.43
N SER A 24 -17.08 -48.11 19.89
CA SER A 24 -15.71 -48.58 20.14
C SER A 24 -14.77 -47.38 20.39
N ASP A 25 -14.54 -47.12 21.69
CA ASP A 25 -13.25 -46.76 22.29
C ASP A 25 -12.03 -46.56 21.36
N GLY A 26 -11.95 -45.38 20.73
CA GLY A 26 -10.72 -44.79 20.22
C GLY A 26 -10.63 -43.35 20.71
N GLU A 27 -9.60 -43.02 21.48
CA GLU A 27 -9.25 -41.63 21.78
C GLU A 27 -9.00 -40.92 20.46
N ALA A 28 -10.00 -40.19 19.96
CA ALA A 28 -9.86 -39.36 18.78
C ALA A 28 -8.87 -38.25 19.14
N GLU A 29 -7.63 -38.39 18.64
CA GLU A 29 -6.74 -37.25 18.46
C GLU A 29 -7.57 -36.16 17.78
N GLY A 30 -7.89 -35.10 18.52
CA GLY A 30 -8.82 -34.08 18.07
C GLY A 30 -8.36 -33.55 16.72
N GLU A 31 -9.11 -33.87 15.66
CA GLU A 31 -8.85 -33.42 14.30
C GLU A 31 -8.79 -31.89 14.35
N VAL A 32 -7.59 -31.34 14.15
CA VAL A 32 -7.40 -29.89 14.17
C VAL A 32 -8.24 -29.34 13.01
N PRO A 33 -9.23 -28.48 13.28
CA PRO A 33 -10.13 -28.01 12.23
C PRO A 33 -9.32 -27.27 11.17
N VAL A 34 -9.47 -27.67 9.91
CA VAL A 34 -8.80 -27.02 8.78
C VAL A 34 -9.34 -25.59 8.66
N VAL A 35 -8.51 -24.60 8.96
CA VAL A 35 -8.85 -23.17 8.87
C VAL A 35 -8.54 -22.65 7.47
N PHE A 36 -9.50 -21.95 6.87
CA PHE A 36 -9.35 -21.39 5.52
C PHE A 36 -10.34 -20.25 5.30
N TYR A 37 -10.01 -19.35 4.38
CA TYR A 37 -10.95 -18.33 3.91
C TYR A 37 -11.99 -18.91 2.98
N ALA A 38 -13.21 -18.36 2.99
CA ALA A 38 -14.29 -18.72 2.05
C ALA A 38 -13.89 -18.57 0.57
N THR A 39 -12.89 -17.73 0.27
CA THR A 39 -12.33 -17.58 -1.08
C THR A 39 -11.38 -18.70 -1.49
N ASN A 40 -11.09 -19.62 -0.57
CA ASN A 40 -10.17 -20.75 -0.73
C ASN A 40 -10.86 -22.07 -0.36
N THR A 41 -12.21 -22.08 -0.29
CA THR A 41 -12.97 -23.30 -0.01
C THR A 41 -12.57 -24.42 -0.96
N PRO A 42 -12.15 -25.60 -0.45
CA PRO A 42 -11.81 -26.75 -1.27
C PRO A 42 -12.95 -27.12 -2.23
N ASP A 43 -12.59 -27.58 -3.43
CA ASP A 43 -13.52 -28.02 -4.48
C ASP A 43 -14.55 -26.98 -4.97
N ASN A 44 -14.45 -25.72 -4.55
CA ASN A 44 -15.27 -24.63 -5.05
C ASN A 44 -14.60 -23.98 -6.28
N PRO A 45 -15.18 -24.12 -7.50
CA PRO A 45 -14.56 -23.60 -8.72
C PRO A 45 -14.45 -22.08 -8.76
N ILE A 46 -15.36 -21.36 -8.08
CA ILE A 46 -15.33 -19.90 -7.98
C ILE A 46 -14.22 -19.43 -7.04
N ALA A 47 -14.04 -20.12 -5.91
CA ALA A 47 -12.94 -19.88 -4.98
C ALA A 47 -11.58 -20.07 -5.69
N ALA A 48 -11.41 -21.21 -6.38
CA ALA A 48 -10.21 -21.53 -7.14
C ALA A 48 -9.92 -20.49 -8.23
N ALA A 49 -10.92 -20.10 -9.04
CA ALA A 49 -10.76 -19.08 -10.07
C ALA A 49 -10.40 -17.70 -9.50
N GLY A 50 -11.01 -17.32 -8.37
CA GLY A 50 -10.71 -16.07 -7.68
C GLY A 50 -9.28 -16.01 -7.15
N ALA A 51 -8.81 -17.09 -6.50
CA ALA A 51 -7.42 -17.20 -6.04
C ALA A 51 -6.43 -17.15 -7.22
N HIS A 52 -6.74 -17.84 -8.31
CA HIS A 52 -5.93 -17.80 -9.53
C HIS A 52 -5.85 -16.38 -10.14
N ALA A 53 -6.95 -15.64 -10.16
CA ALA A 53 -6.95 -14.26 -10.63
C ALA A 53 -6.03 -13.36 -9.79
N ARG A 54 -6.11 -13.46 -8.46
CA ARG A 54 -5.25 -12.68 -7.54
C ARG A 54 -3.78 -13.07 -7.69
N LYS A 55 -3.49 -14.36 -7.81
CA LYS A 55 -2.13 -14.88 -8.08
C LYS A 55 -1.56 -14.34 -9.39
N ASN A 56 -2.35 -14.36 -10.46
CA ASN A 56 -1.94 -13.81 -11.75
C ASN A 56 -1.68 -12.30 -11.68
N SER A 57 -2.58 -11.53 -11.06
CA SER A 57 -2.37 -10.10 -10.86
C SER A 57 -1.10 -9.82 -10.06
N TRP A 58 -0.83 -10.60 -9.02
CA TRP A 58 0.39 -10.47 -8.21
C TRP A 58 1.65 -10.62 -9.05
N PHE A 59 1.80 -11.74 -9.77
CA PHE A 59 2.99 -11.98 -10.58
C PHE A 59 3.11 -11.00 -11.75
N PHE A 60 1.99 -10.59 -12.32
CA PHE A 60 1.97 -9.59 -13.37
C PHE A 60 2.60 -8.27 -12.91
N TYR A 61 2.14 -7.71 -11.79
CA TYR A 61 2.69 -6.44 -11.30
C TYR A 61 4.11 -6.59 -10.71
N GLN A 62 4.46 -7.75 -10.14
CA GLN A 62 5.84 -8.04 -9.74
C GLN A 62 6.80 -8.03 -10.94
N SER A 63 6.36 -8.50 -12.11
CA SER A 63 7.18 -8.47 -13.34
C SER A 63 7.35 -7.06 -13.95
N LEU A 64 6.64 -6.07 -13.41
CA LEU A 64 6.61 -4.69 -13.89
C LEU A 64 7.32 -3.72 -12.93
N LEU A 65 7.92 -4.22 -11.85
CA LEU A 65 8.70 -3.38 -10.93
C LEU A 65 9.91 -2.79 -11.68
N PRO A 66 10.09 -1.46 -11.69
CA PRO A 66 11.28 -0.83 -12.25
C PRO A 66 12.56 -1.23 -11.51
N ASP A 67 13.69 -1.23 -12.23
CA ASP A 67 15.01 -1.40 -11.63
C ASP A 67 15.50 -0.08 -11.00
N LEU A 68 16.53 -0.15 -10.13
CA LEU A 68 17.08 1.01 -9.42
C LEU A 68 17.61 2.12 -10.35
N ASP A 69 18.04 1.77 -11.56
CA ASP A 69 18.63 2.71 -12.53
C ASP A 69 17.60 3.28 -13.52
N ASP A 70 16.33 2.85 -13.44
CA ASP A 70 15.29 3.30 -14.36
C ASP A 70 14.82 4.73 -14.05
N ASP A 71 14.50 5.49 -15.09
CA ASP A 71 13.65 6.68 -14.95
C ASP A 71 12.22 6.21 -14.64
N VAL A 72 11.93 6.04 -13.34
CA VAL A 72 10.68 5.49 -12.83
C VAL A 72 9.46 6.21 -13.41
N ASP A 73 9.50 7.54 -13.51
CA ASP A 73 8.36 8.31 -14.01
C ASP A 73 8.13 8.09 -15.51
N LEU A 74 9.20 8.04 -16.29
CA LEU A 74 9.11 7.75 -17.72
C LEU A 74 8.62 6.31 -17.95
N THR A 75 9.19 5.34 -17.23
CA THR A 75 8.85 3.92 -17.32
C THR A 75 7.39 3.69 -16.97
N LEU A 76 6.92 4.20 -15.83
CA LEU A 76 5.52 4.07 -15.41
C LEU A 76 4.56 4.82 -16.35
N THR A 77 4.97 5.97 -16.91
CA THR A 77 4.14 6.69 -17.89
C THR A 77 3.96 5.90 -19.18
N SER A 78 5.02 5.24 -19.67
CA SER A 78 4.93 4.37 -20.85
C SER A 78 4.04 3.17 -20.55
N LEU A 79 4.33 2.48 -19.46
CA LEU A 79 3.63 1.24 -19.08
C LEU A 79 2.14 1.49 -18.78
N ALA A 80 1.80 2.62 -18.15
CA ALA A 80 0.39 2.97 -17.91
C ALA A 80 -0.42 3.05 -19.20
N LYS A 81 0.17 3.55 -20.30
CA LYS A 81 -0.48 3.61 -21.61
C LYS A 81 -0.71 2.22 -22.18
N ASP A 82 0.28 1.35 -22.12
CA ASP A 82 0.20 -0.02 -22.64
C ASP A 82 -0.84 -0.85 -21.88
N LEU A 83 -1.00 -0.60 -20.58
CA LEU A 83 -1.96 -1.28 -19.71
C LEU A 83 -3.36 -0.66 -19.72
N GLY A 84 -3.54 0.49 -20.38
CA GLY A 84 -4.81 1.23 -20.34
C GLY A 84 -5.17 1.77 -18.95
N LEU A 85 -4.17 2.05 -18.11
CA LEU A 85 -4.33 2.59 -16.77
C LEU A 85 -3.91 4.06 -16.72
N THR A 86 -4.34 4.79 -15.70
CA THR A 86 -3.74 6.10 -15.40
C THR A 86 -2.37 5.91 -14.74
N TYR A 87 -1.47 6.87 -14.93
CA TYR A 87 -0.18 6.88 -14.23
C TYR A 87 -0.37 6.75 -12.70
N SER A 88 -1.29 7.53 -12.11
CA SER A 88 -1.56 7.50 -10.67
C SER A 88 -2.07 6.12 -10.21
N THR A 89 -2.90 5.46 -11.02
CA THR A 89 -3.36 4.10 -10.72
C THR A 89 -2.19 3.13 -10.73
N LEU A 90 -1.38 3.11 -11.80
CA LEU A 90 -0.26 2.18 -11.92
C LEU A 90 0.81 2.44 -10.86
N SER A 91 1.21 3.70 -10.66
CA SER A 91 2.17 4.09 -9.63
C SER A 91 1.74 3.61 -8.24
N GLY A 92 0.47 3.80 -7.87
CA GLY A 92 -0.04 3.28 -6.59
C GLY A 92 -0.04 1.75 -6.49
N ILE A 93 -0.17 1.03 -7.60
CA ILE A 93 -0.06 -0.44 -7.61
C ILE A 93 1.40 -0.86 -7.42
N ILE A 94 2.31 -0.26 -8.20
CA ILE A 94 3.74 -0.57 -8.16
C ILE A 94 4.33 -0.25 -6.78
N ARG A 95 4.00 0.90 -6.18
CA ARG A 95 4.38 1.24 -4.79
C ARG A 95 3.91 0.18 -3.81
N ALA A 96 2.65 -0.27 -3.92
CA ALA A 96 2.14 -1.32 -3.05
C ALA A 96 2.85 -2.66 -3.22
N HIS A 97 3.34 -2.98 -4.42
CA HIS A 97 4.15 -4.17 -4.65
C HIS A 97 5.57 -4.03 -4.10
N PHE A 98 6.20 -2.86 -4.21
CA PHE A 98 7.47 -2.57 -3.52
C PHE A 98 7.33 -2.68 -2.00
N ARG A 99 6.23 -2.17 -1.42
CA ARG A 99 5.98 -2.26 0.02
C ARG A 99 5.98 -3.70 0.53
N MET A 100 5.54 -4.67 -0.28
CA MET A 100 5.56 -6.08 0.10
C MET A 100 6.99 -6.65 0.26
N GLN A 101 8.02 -5.97 -0.25
CA GLN A 101 9.42 -6.35 0.01
C GLN A 101 9.86 -5.97 1.43
N GLU A 102 9.23 -4.96 2.03
CA GLU A 102 9.46 -4.52 3.40
C GLU A 102 8.53 -5.20 4.41
N LEU A 103 7.51 -5.92 3.93
CA LEU A 103 6.56 -6.69 4.72
C LEU A 103 6.65 -8.19 4.39
N PRO A 104 7.79 -8.85 4.67
CA PRO A 104 8.03 -10.23 4.25
C PRO A 104 7.05 -11.24 4.87
N LEU A 105 6.56 -11.02 6.10
CA LEU A 105 5.61 -11.93 6.75
C LEU A 105 4.23 -11.82 6.08
N VAL A 106 3.74 -10.60 5.84
CA VAL A 106 2.48 -10.37 5.12
C VAL A 106 2.56 -10.92 3.70
N ALA A 107 3.69 -10.72 3.02
CA ALA A 107 3.91 -11.27 1.68
C ALA A 107 3.86 -12.81 1.70
N ALA A 108 4.50 -13.47 2.68
CA ALA A 108 4.47 -14.91 2.84
C ALA A 108 3.04 -15.43 3.10
N THR A 109 2.31 -14.83 4.05
CA THR A 109 0.90 -15.17 4.33
C THR A 109 0.04 -15.03 3.08
N ASN A 110 0.26 -13.99 2.28
CA ASN A 110 -0.47 -13.82 1.01
C ASN A 110 -0.07 -14.86 -0.05
N MET A 111 1.18 -15.31 -0.13
CA MET A 111 1.58 -16.34 -1.10
C MET A 111 1.03 -17.73 -0.76
N GLU A 112 0.75 -18.00 0.52
CA GLU A 112 0.10 -19.23 0.95
C GLU A 112 -1.39 -19.25 0.59
N GLN A 113 -2.07 -18.10 0.69
CA GLN A 113 -3.53 -18.05 0.68
C GLN A 113 -4.13 -17.26 -0.48
N TRP A 114 -3.35 -16.41 -1.15
CA TRP A 114 -3.76 -15.54 -2.25
C TRP A 114 -5.06 -14.79 -1.93
N ILE A 115 -5.07 -14.00 -0.87
CA ILE A 115 -6.25 -13.24 -0.40
C ILE A 115 -6.16 -11.74 -0.68
N LEU A 116 -4.96 -11.20 -0.86
CA LEU A 116 -4.76 -9.78 -1.11
C LEU A 116 -4.87 -9.48 -2.60
N ASP A 117 -5.91 -8.72 -2.94
CA ASP A 117 -6.07 -8.10 -4.26
C ASP A 117 -5.47 -6.69 -4.27
N THR A 118 -5.39 -6.09 -5.46
CA THR A 118 -4.82 -4.76 -5.65
C THR A 118 -5.38 -3.68 -4.70
N PRO A 119 -6.70 -3.59 -4.45
CA PRO A 119 -7.23 -2.63 -3.48
C PRO A 119 -6.72 -2.82 -2.05
N ARG A 120 -6.56 -4.08 -1.60
CA ARG A 120 -6.02 -4.38 -0.25
C ARG A 120 -4.54 -4.06 -0.16
N LEU A 121 -3.74 -4.45 -1.15
CA LEU A 121 -2.32 -4.10 -1.20
C LEU A 121 -2.10 -2.58 -1.13
N ARG A 122 -2.89 -1.82 -1.89
CA ARG A 122 -2.83 -0.34 -1.88
C ARG A 122 -3.23 0.27 -0.55
N VAL A 123 -4.15 -0.35 0.19
CA VAL A 123 -4.51 0.16 1.51
C VAL A 123 -3.40 -0.12 2.51
N ILE A 124 -2.75 -1.27 2.43
CA ILE A 124 -1.60 -1.59 3.28
C ILE A 124 -0.50 -0.56 3.04
N ASP A 125 -0.08 -0.37 1.80
CA ASP A 125 0.94 0.64 1.42
C ASP A 125 0.66 2.02 2.00
N ARG A 126 -0.56 2.53 1.80
CA ARG A 126 -0.96 3.86 2.28
C ARG A 126 -0.92 3.98 3.80
N GLU A 127 -1.27 2.92 4.54
CA GLU A 127 -1.24 2.99 6.00
C GLU A 127 0.17 2.81 6.56
N ILE A 128 1.03 2.01 5.91
CA ILE A 128 2.44 1.89 6.29
C ILE A 128 3.22 3.18 6.00
N GLU A 129 2.86 3.93 4.97
CA GLU A 129 3.44 5.25 4.67
C GLU A 129 3.38 6.22 5.87
N ARG A 130 2.45 6.02 6.83
CA ARG A 130 2.34 6.82 8.06
C ARG A 130 3.46 6.55 9.07
N ILE A 131 4.13 5.41 8.97
CA ILE A 131 5.19 4.98 9.88
C ILE A 131 6.51 5.68 9.54
N GLY A 132 6.68 6.12 8.29
CA GLY A 132 7.95 6.67 7.79
C GLY A 132 8.94 5.56 7.43
N ASP A 133 10.23 5.85 7.61
CA ASP A 133 11.34 4.96 7.21
C ASP A 133 11.85 4.10 8.38
N ASN A 134 11.13 4.08 9.50
CA ASN A 134 11.49 3.29 10.67
C ASN A 134 11.23 1.79 10.46
N HIS A 135 12.28 1.08 10.03
CA HIS A 135 12.22 -0.35 9.73
C HIS A 135 11.77 -1.24 10.92
N ASP A 136 12.08 -0.87 12.16
CA ASP A 136 11.65 -1.64 13.34
C ASP A 136 10.14 -1.53 13.53
N HIS A 137 9.58 -0.33 13.38
CA HIS A 137 8.13 -0.10 13.44
C HIS A 137 7.41 -0.81 12.29
N ILE A 138 7.96 -0.76 11.07
CA ILE A 138 7.43 -1.49 9.91
C ILE A 138 7.41 -3.01 10.21
N GLY A 139 8.49 -3.56 10.78
CA GLY A 139 8.57 -4.97 11.15
C GLY A 139 7.54 -5.39 12.21
N LEU A 140 7.22 -4.52 13.17
CA LEU A 140 6.14 -4.77 14.15
C LEU A 140 4.77 -4.85 13.47
N VAL A 141 4.50 -3.94 12.53
CA VAL A 141 3.24 -3.97 11.77
C VAL A 141 3.18 -5.17 10.82
N ASP A 142 4.30 -5.55 10.20
CA ASP A 142 4.39 -6.75 9.35
C ASP A 142 3.95 -8.01 10.12
N ALA A 143 4.54 -8.25 11.29
CA ALA A 143 4.20 -9.39 12.13
C ALA A 143 2.72 -9.38 12.56
N ALA A 144 2.25 -8.25 13.07
CA ALA A 144 0.86 -8.13 13.54
C ALA A 144 -0.16 -8.27 12.40
N LEU A 145 0.13 -7.72 11.22
CA LEU A 145 -0.74 -7.82 10.07
C LEU A 145 -0.74 -9.23 9.46
N ALA A 146 0.40 -9.92 9.45
CA ALA A 146 0.48 -11.32 9.03
C ALA A 146 -0.37 -12.24 9.93
N ASP A 147 -0.29 -12.04 11.25
CA ASP A 147 -1.13 -12.75 12.22
C ASP A 147 -2.63 -12.45 11.98
N PHE A 148 -2.98 -11.18 11.79
CA PHE A 148 -4.37 -10.77 11.50
C PHE A 148 -4.92 -11.36 10.19
N LEU A 149 -4.07 -11.51 9.18
CA LEU A 149 -4.43 -12.08 7.89
C LEU A 149 -4.46 -13.61 7.92
N THR A 150 -4.03 -14.25 9.00
CA THR A 150 -4.10 -15.71 9.14
C THR A 150 -5.52 -16.12 9.57
N PRO A 151 -6.18 -17.06 8.86
CA PRO A 151 -7.52 -17.50 9.18
C PRO A 151 -7.52 -18.26 10.51
N THR A 152 -8.52 -17.97 11.34
CA THR A 152 -8.70 -18.58 12.66
C THR A 152 -9.90 -19.53 12.72
N ALA A 153 -10.71 -19.54 11.65
CA ALA A 153 -11.88 -20.39 11.52
C ALA A 153 -12.03 -20.94 10.08
N PRO A 154 -12.67 -22.12 9.91
CA PRO A 154 -13.09 -22.60 8.59
C PRO A 154 -14.07 -21.63 7.91
N CYS A 155 -13.99 -21.52 6.58
CA CYS A 155 -14.84 -20.63 5.78
C CYS A 155 -14.87 -19.16 6.26
N GLN A 156 -13.80 -18.67 6.88
CA GLN A 156 -13.72 -17.28 7.36
C GLN A 156 -13.87 -16.30 6.18
N HIS A 157 -14.56 -15.17 6.39
CA HIS A 157 -14.58 -14.12 5.37
C HIS A 157 -13.24 -13.39 5.30
N VAL A 158 -12.76 -13.15 4.08
CA VAL A 158 -11.53 -12.36 3.87
C VAL A 158 -11.77 -10.95 4.42
N PRO A 159 -10.84 -10.40 5.24
CA PRO A 159 -10.94 -9.04 5.75
C PRO A 159 -11.20 -8.04 4.63
N THR A 160 -12.11 -7.09 4.84
CA THR A 160 -12.37 -6.06 3.84
C THR A 160 -11.25 -5.03 3.82
N VAL A 161 -11.20 -4.18 2.80
CA VAL A 161 -10.27 -3.04 2.75
C VAL A 161 -10.44 -2.13 3.98
N ALA A 162 -11.68 -1.99 4.49
CA ALA A 162 -11.96 -1.20 5.68
C ALA A 162 -11.44 -1.88 6.96
N ASP A 163 -11.55 -3.20 7.06
CA ASP A 163 -11.04 -3.96 8.20
C ASP A 163 -9.51 -3.92 8.26
N ILE A 164 -8.83 -4.15 7.12
CA ILE A 164 -7.37 -4.06 7.04
C ILE A 164 -6.89 -2.65 7.41
N ARG A 165 -7.51 -1.62 6.82
CA ARG A 165 -7.19 -0.23 7.17
C ARG A 165 -7.37 0.00 8.67
N ARG A 166 -8.53 -0.36 9.23
CA ARG A 166 -8.82 -0.14 10.65
C ARG A 166 -7.80 -0.85 11.54
N PHE A 167 -7.50 -2.12 11.25
CA PHE A 167 -6.52 -2.89 12.00
C PHE A 167 -5.14 -2.22 12.01
N ILE A 168 -4.60 -1.85 10.84
CA ILE A 168 -3.27 -1.22 10.75
C ILE A 168 -3.25 0.10 11.52
N ARG A 169 -4.29 0.94 11.34
CA ARG A 169 -4.39 2.23 12.04
C ARG A 169 -4.45 2.06 13.55
N ASP A 170 -5.35 1.21 14.03
CA ASP A 170 -5.53 0.96 15.45
C ASP A 170 -4.23 0.43 16.07
N PHE A 171 -3.50 -0.44 15.36
CA PHE A 171 -2.21 -0.95 15.80
C PHE A 171 -1.14 0.15 15.86
N ILE A 172 -0.97 0.93 14.79
CA ILE A 172 -0.02 2.06 14.74
C ILE A 172 -0.31 3.06 15.87
N ASP A 173 -1.58 3.45 16.04
CA ASP A 173 -1.99 4.45 17.01
C ASP A 173 -1.88 3.91 18.45
N THR A 174 -2.18 2.62 18.70
CA THR A 174 -2.06 2.00 20.03
C THR A 174 -0.61 1.87 20.48
N HIS A 175 0.31 1.64 19.53
CA HIS A 175 1.72 1.44 19.81
C HIS A 175 2.57 2.70 19.57
N ASN A 176 1.96 3.85 19.23
CA ASN A 176 2.64 5.10 18.87
C ASN A 176 3.76 4.90 17.83
N LEU A 177 3.47 4.18 16.74
CA LEU A 177 4.46 3.78 15.75
C LEU A 177 4.67 4.79 14.62
N THR A 178 3.94 5.90 14.61
CA THR A 178 4.25 6.98 13.69
C THR A 178 5.54 7.65 14.12
N ASP A 179 6.41 8.00 13.17
CA ASP A 179 7.43 9.00 13.43
C ASP A 179 6.71 10.23 13.99
N ASP A 180 7.07 10.62 15.21
CA ASP A 180 6.68 11.93 15.73
C ASP A 180 7.26 12.92 14.72
N ASP A 181 6.46 13.81 14.16
CA ASP A 181 6.85 14.83 13.14
C ASP A 181 7.92 15.83 13.71
N THR A 182 8.64 15.43 14.76
CA THR A 182 9.70 16.12 15.47
C THR A 182 11.10 15.81 14.97
N ASP A 183 11.27 15.06 13.88
CA ASP A 183 12.56 15.03 13.20
C ASP A 183 12.91 16.47 12.83
N GLU A 184 13.90 17.04 13.54
CA GLU A 184 14.62 18.23 13.11
C GLU A 184 15.22 17.88 11.73
N VAL A 185 14.45 18.10 10.67
CA VAL A 185 14.94 17.98 9.31
C VAL A 185 15.94 19.11 9.13
N GLU A 186 17.23 18.80 9.25
CA GLU A 186 18.27 19.77 8.95
C GLU A 186 18.08 20.22 7.50
N PRO A 187 17.83 21.52 7.25
CA PRO A 187 17.50 21.97 5.91
C PRO A 187 18.67 21.72 4.97
N THR A 188 18.47 20.90 3.94
CA THR A 188 19.50 20.62 2.93
C THR A 188 19.08 21.19 1.59
N LEU A 189 20.02 21.89 0.94
CA LEU A 189 19.84 22.47 -0.38
C LEU A 189 20.80 21.78 -1.36
N ASN A 190 20.24 21.20 -2.42
CA ASN A 190 21.00 20.64 -3.52
C ASN A 190 20.71 21.43 -4.80
N VAL A 191 21.76 21.83 -5.50
CA VAL A 191 21.68 22.43 -6.83
C VAL A 191 22.41 21.51 -7.80
N SER A 192 21.67 20.86 -8.69
CA SER A 192 22.22 20.00 -9.72
C SER A 192 22.09 20.67 -11.08
N VAL A 193 23.13 20.55 -11.91
CA VAL A 193 23.17 21.10 -13.27
C VAL A 193 23.44 19.97 -14.23
N HIS A 194 22.53 19.76 -15.18
CA HIS A 194 22.69 18.74 -16.21
C HIS A 194 22.25 19.27 -17.58
N ASN A 195 23.16 19.19 -18.57
CA ASN A 195 23.00 19.81 -19.87
C ASN A 195 22.66 21.31 -19.76
N ASN A 196 21.52 21.74 -20.32
CA ASN A 196 21.04 23.12 -20.32
C ASN A 196 19.93 23.38 -19.29
N ARG A 197 19.85 22.56 -18.23
CA ARG A 197 18.86 22.68 -17.15
C ARG A 197 19.55 22.56 -15.79
N ALA A 198 19.14 23.42 -14.86
CA ALA A 198 19.49 23.29 -13.45
C ALA A 198 18.23 22.99 -12.64
N THR A 199 18.37 22.16 -11.60
CA THR A 199 17.32 21.83 -10.64
C THR A 199 17.81 22.20 -9.25
N ILE A 200 16.94 22.87 -8.49
CA ILE A 200 17.17 23.19 -7.08
C ILE A 200 16.19 22.35 -6.27
N SER A 201 16.70 21.58 -5.32
CA SER A 201 15.90 20.77 -4.40
C SER A 201 16.20 21.20 -2.97
N LEU A 202 15.16 21.59 -2.23
CA LEU A 202 15.22 21.91 -0.81
C LEU A 202 14.49 20.81 -0.03
N THR A 203 15.20 20.20 0.92
CA THR A 203 14.60 19.32 1.93
C THR A 203 14.50 20.11 3.23
N CYS A 204 13.31 20.18 3.81
CA CYS A 204 13.04 20.86 5.09
C CYS A 204 11.78 20.25 5.72
N ASP A 205 11.48 20.64 6.96
CA ASP A 205 10.26 20.21 7.63
C ASP A 205 9.00 20.73 6.92
N LYS A 206 7.87 20.05 7.18
CA LYS A 206 6.58 20.34 6.54
C LYS A 206 6.08 21.76 6.80
N ALA A 207 6.33 22.31 8.00
CA ALA A 207 5.86 23.64 8.34
C ALA A 207 6.65 24.70 7.57
N THR A 208 7.97 24.56 7.48
CA THR A 208 8.83 25.41 6.66
C THR A 208 8.46 25.34 5.18
N ALA A 209 8.26 24.13 4.64
CA ALA A 209 7.86 23.95 3.24
C ALA A 209 6.53 24.67 2.93
N ALA A 210 5.53 24.57 3.81
CA ALA A 210 4.25 25.25 3.64
C ALA A 210 4.37 26.78 3.70
N ILE A 211 5.24 27.32 4.56
CA ILE A 211 5.51 28.76 4.64
C ILE A 211 6.18 29.25 3.35
N ILE A 212 7.15 28.49 2.81
CA ILE A 212 7.84 28.81 1.56
C ILE A 212 6.84 28.81 0.39
N ALA A 213 6.03 27.75 0.26
CA ALA A 213 5.02 27.65 -0.79
C ALA A 213 4.07 28.86 -0.78
N ARG A 214 3.56 29.23 0.40
CA ARG A 214 2.69 30.42 0.55
C ARG A 214 3.36 31.72 0.13
N HIS A 215 4.66 31.88 0.38
CA HIS A 215 5.40 33.07 -0.08
C HIS A 215 5.57 33.09 -1.60
N ILE A 216 5.89 31.94 -2.20
CA ILE A 216 6.00 31.81 -3.66
C ILE A 216 4.66 32.15 -4.32
N ASP A 217 3.56 31.58 -3.83
CA ASP A 217 2.21 31.84 -4.34
C ASP A 217 1.84 33.32 -4.21
N SER A 218 2.09 33.91 -3.03
CA SER A 218 1.82 35.34 -2.81
C SER A 218 2.61 36.25 -3.76
N GLN A 219 3.89 35.91 -4.01
CA GLN A 219 4.73 36.67 -4.94
C GLN A 219 4.27 36.47 -6.39
N ALA A 220 3.92 35.24 -6.76
CA ALA A 220 3.41 34.90 -8.10
C ALA A 220 2.14 35.69 -8.41
N ASP A 221 1.22 35.77 -7.45
CA ASP A 221 -0.02 36.55 -7.56
C ASP A 221 0.26 38.05 -7.68
N ASN A 222 1.15 38.58 -6.84
CA ASN A 222 1.51 40.01 -6.83
C ASN A 222 2.17 40.45 -8.14
N ASN A 223 3.04 39.60 -8.70
CA ASN A 223 3.85 39.94 -9.88
C ASN A 223 3.27 39.37 -11.17
N GLN A 224 2.12 38.68 -11.11
CA GLN A 224 1.43 38.06 -12.24
C GLN A 224 2.36 37.14 -13.05
N CYS A 225 3.15 36.33 -12.35
CA CYS A 225 4.13 35.42 -12.93
C CYS A 225 3.90 33.97 -12.46
N GLY A 226 4.62 33.01 -13.05
CA GLY A 226 4.55 31.61 -12.61
C GLY A 226 5.37 31.37 -11.34
N ALA A 227 5.03 30.35 -10.55
CA ALA A 227 5.68 30.02 -9.27
C ALA A 227 7.22 29.92 -9.37
N GLY A 228 7.76 29.36 -10.46
CA GLY A 228 9.22 29.29 -10.66
C GLY A 228 9.87 30.66 -10.84
N GLU A 229 9.23 31.56 -11.59
CA GLU A 229 9.71 32.94 -11.78
C GLU A 229 9.57 33.74 -10.47
N ALA A 230 8.46 33.55 -9.75
CA ALA A 230 8.23 34.15 -8.44
C ALA A 230 9.29 33.74 -7.41
N LEU A 231 9.66 32.45 -7.38
CA LEU A 231 10.75 31.96 -6.54
C LEU A 231 12.10 32.58 -6.91
N ILE A 232 12.42 32.68 -8.20
CA ILE A 232 13.65 33.34 -8.67
C ILE A 232 13.70 34.80 -8.21
N GLN A 233 12.58 35.53 -8.36
CA GLN A 233 12.49 36.91 -7.89
C GLN A 233 12.65 37.02 -6.38
N LEU A 234 12.00 36.16 -5.59
CA LEU A 234 12.17 36.15 -4.13
C LEU A 234 13.63 35.94 -3.71
N ILE A 235 14.34 35.02 -4.36
CA ILE A 235 15.75 34.73 -4.05
C ILE A 235 16.68 35.89 -4.47
N LEU A 236 16.39 36.54 -5.60
CA LEU A 236 17.24 37.59 -6.16
C LEU A 236 16.95 38.99 -5.61
N ASP A 237 15.69 39.32 -5.29
CA ASP A 237 15.27 40.64 -4.78
C ASP A 237 15.79 40.92 -3.35
N ASP A 238 16.08 39.89 -2.55
CA ASP A 238 16.61 40.06 -1.18
C ASP A 238 18.07 40.54 -1.12
N THR A 239 18.76 40.66 -2.27
CA THR A 239 20.13 41.23 -2.33
C THR A 239 20.20 42.76 -2.16
N HIS A 240 19.05 43.43 -1.95
CA HIS A 240 18.98 44.88 -1.70
C HIS A 240 18.64 45.29 -0.25
N THR A 241 18.62 44.37 0.73
CA THR A 241 18.50 44.76 2.14
C THR A 241 19.84 45.30 2.67
N GLY A 242 19.86 46.62 2.91
CA GLY A 242 21.05 47.41 3.12
C GLY A 242 21.86 47.06 4.38
N LEU A 243 23.14 46.73 4.17
CA LEU A 243 24.18 46.95 5.16
C LEU A 243 24.39 48.47 5.32
N THR A 244 23.81 49.04 6.37
CA THR A 244 24.21 50.37 6.86
C THR A 244 25.59 50.24 7.51
N PRO A 245 26.62 51.01 7.12
CA PRO A 245 27.89 50.99 7.83
C PRO A 245 27.71 51.70 9.18
N GLY A 246 27.95 50.94 10.26
CA GLY A 246 27.91 51.43 11.63
C GLY A 246 28.90 52.56 11.85
N LYS A 247 28.44 53.57 12.60
CA LYS A 247 29.22 54.71 13.09
C LYS A 247 29.85 54.36 14.43
#